data_AF-A0A453NR92-F1
#
_entry.id   AF-A0A453NR92-F1
#
_cell.length_a   1.000
_cell.length_b   1.000
_cell.length_c   1.000
_cell.angle_alpha   90.00
_cell.angle_beta   90.00
_cell.angle_gamma   90.00
#
_symmetry.space_group_name_H-M   'P 1'
#
loop_
_entity.id
_entity.type
_entity.pdbx_description
1 polymer ?
#
loop_
_entity_poly.entity_id
_entity_poly.type
_entity_poly.pdbx_seq_one_letter_code
_entity_poly.pdbx_strand_id
1 'polypeptide(L)'
;MNDLFSSSSFKKYADLKDQVALDEMEAGGGANLDMFFEDVEGVKEDIRSLEAMHRRLQSVNEESKTAHDARAVKSLRARMDGDVEQVLRRAKVVKAKLEALDRANAASRKLPGCGAG
;
A
#
# COMPACT_ATOMS: atom_id res chain seq x y z
N MET A 1 -52.30 -40.35 -12.06
CA MET A 1 -51.83 -39.39 -13.09
C MET A 1 -50.62 -38.68 -12.51
N ASN A 2 -49.52 -38.67 -13.27
CA ASN A 2 -48.22 -38.14 -12.90
C ASN A 2 -48.25 -36.60 -12.84
N ASP A 3 -48.10 -36.01 -11.66
CA ASP A 3 -47.77 -34.59 -11.53
C ASP A 3 -46.24 -34.43 -11.55
N LEU A 4 -45.66 -34.59 -12.73
CA LEU A 4 -44.23 -34.43 -13.00
C LEU A 4 -43.81 -32.96 -13.18
N PHE A 5 -44.74 -32.01 -13.07
CA PHE A 5 -44.49 -30.58 -13.24
C PHE A 5 -44.95 -29.76 -12.02
N SER A 6 -44.50 -30.16 -10.82
CA SER A 6 -44.55 -29.25 -9.68
C SER A 6 -43.58 -28.09 -9.91
N SER A 7 -44.13 -26.91 -10.22
CA SER A 7 -43.44 -25.62 -10.42
C SER A 7 -42.59 -25.16 -9.23
N SER A 8 -42.62 -25.88 -8.11
CA SER A 8 -41.73 -25.72 -6.96
C SER A 8 -40.32 -26.27 -7.17
N SER A 9 -40.15 -27.30 -8.02
CA SER A 9 -38.84 -27.90 -8.30
C SER A 9 -37.96 -26.97 -9.12
N PHE A 10 -38.52 -26.25 -10.10
CA PHE A 10 -37.76 -25.29 -10.94
C PHE A 10 -37.20 -24.12 -10.13
N LYS A 11 -37.93 -23.64 -9.11
CA LYS A 11 -37.41 -22.62 -8.19
C LYS A 11 -36.20 -23.13 -7.41
N LYS A 12 -36.24 -24.40 -6.98
CA LYS A 12 -35.15 -25.02 -6.23
C LYS A 12 -33.87 -25.16 -7.04
N TYR A 13 -33.97 -25.40 -8.36
CA TYR A 13 -32.81 -25.43 -9.26
C TYR A 13 -32.24 -24.03 -9.55
N ALA A 14 -33.08 -23.01 -9.68
CA ALA A 14 -32.62 -21.63 -9.81
C ALA A 14 -31.88 -21.18 -8.55
N ASP A 15 -32.45 -21.47 -7.37
CA ASP A 15 -31.87 -21.14 -6.06
C ASP A 15 -30.56 -21.92 -5.80
N LEU A 16 -30.47 -23.19 -6.21
CA LEU A 16 -29.22 -23.96 -6.15
C LEU A 16 -28.16 -23.42 -7.11
N LYS A 17 -28.57 -22.92 -8.28
CA LYS A 17 -27.63 -22.37 -9.27
C LYS A 17 -27.12 -21.00 -8.82
N ASP A 18 -27.96 -20.20 -8.17
CA ASP A 18 -27.58 -18.96 -7.51
C ASP A 18 -26.71 -19.23 -6.27
N GLN A 19 -27.02 -20.27 -5.49
CA GLN A 19 -26.16 -20.73 -4.39
C GLN A 19 -24.81 -21.21 -4.90
N VAL A 20 -24.75 -22.06 -5.92
CA VAL A 20 -23.49 -22.55 -6.50
C VAL A 20 -22.70 -21.40 -7.13
N ALA A 21 -23.36 -20.40 -7.75
CA ALA A 21 -22.68 -19.21 -8.25
C ALA A 21 -22.12 -18.32 -7.12
N LEU A 22 -22.80 -18.24 -5.98
CA LEU A 22 -22.31 -17.56 -4.77
C LEU A 22 -21.17 -18.34 -4.09
N ASP A 23 -21.28 -19.68 -4.04
CA ASP A 23 -20.30 -20.59 -3.43
C ASP A 23 -19.03 -20.70 -4.30
N GLU A 24 -19.15 -20.69 -5.64
CA GLU A 24 -18.02 -20.58 -6.58
C GLU A 24 -17.33 -19.21 -6.50
N MET A 25 -18.09 -18.15 -6.18
CA MET A 25 -17.58 -16.81 -5.95
C MET A 25 -16.92 -16.64 -4.57
N GLU A 26 -17.34 -17.41 -3.55
CA GLU A 26 -16.65 -17.51 -2.25
C GLU A 26 -15.42 -18.43 -2.30
N ALA A 27 -15.45 -19.50 -3.10
CA ALA A 27 -14.38 -20.49 -3.17
C ALA A 27 -13.26 -20.17 -4.19
N GLY A 28 -13.52 -19.28 -5.16
CA GLY A 28 -12.66 -19.05 -6.31
C GLY A 28 -12.20 -17.60 -6.49
N GLY A 29 -11.42 -17.06 -5.55
CA GLY A 29 -10.91 -15.69 -5.74
C GLY A 29 -10.02 -15.10 -4.66
N GLY A 30 -9.26 -15.92 -3.92
CA GLY A 30 -8.19 -15.38 -3.09
C GLY A 30 -7.14 -14.75 -4.00
N ALA A 31 -7.23 -13.43 -4.22
CA ALA A 31 -6.19 -12.68 -4.91
C ALA A 31 -4.86 -13.02 -4.24
N ASN A 32 -3.90 -13.58 -4.98
CA ASN A 32 -2.58 -13.83 -4.43
C ASN A 32 -2.02 -12.49 -3.93
N LEU A 33 -1.89 -12.36 -2.61
CA LEU A 33 -1.44 -11.13 -1.93
C LEU A 33 0.07 -11.08 -1.74
N ASP A 34 0.82 -12.07 -2.23
CA ASP A 34 2.27 -12.17 -2.00
C ASP A 34 2.97 -10.92 -2.54
N MET A 35 2.62 -10.51 -3.77
CA MET A 35 3.15 -9.27 -4.37
C MET A 35 2.73 -8.01 -3.59
N PHE A 36 1.52 -7.98 -3.03
CA PHE A 36 1.06 -6.86 -2.21
C PHE A 36 1.90 -6.75 -0.93
N PHE A 37 2.18 -7.86 -0.26
CA PHE A 37 3.01 -7.87 0.94
C PHE A 37 4.46 -7.51 0.63
N GLU A 38 5.00 -7.95 -0.51
CA GLU A 38 6.32 -7.54 -0.99
C GLU A 38 6.39 -6.02 -1.21
N ASP A 39 5.40 -5.44 -1.90
CA ASP A 39 5.33 -3.99 -2.12
C ASP A 39 5.22 -3.21 -0.79
N VAL A 40 4.41 -3.71 0.15
CA VAL A 40 4.25 -3.11 1.49
C VAL A 40 5.56 -3.14 2.27
N GLU A 41 6.30 -4.26 2.28
CA GLU A 41 7.60 -4.31 2.94
C GLU A 41 8.63 -3.42 2.26
N GLY A 42 8.63 -3.36 0.93
CA GLY A 42 9.46 -2.42 0.18
C GLY A 42 9.20 -0.96 0.58
N VAL A 43 7.93 -0.57 0.74
CA VAL A 43 7.56 0.77 1.21
C VAL A 43 7.98 1.00 2.66
N LYS A 44 7.80 0.01 3.55
CA LYS A 44 8.25 0.12 4.95
C LYS A 44 9.75 0.33 5.06
N GLU A 45 10.55 -0.39 4.28
CA GLU A 45 12.01 -0.18 4.26
C GLU A 45 12.39 1.21 3.76
N ASP A 46 11.73 1.70 2.71
CA ASP A 46 11.99 3.05 2.22
C ASP A 46 11.61 4.12 3.25
N ILE A 47 10.53 3.93 4.01
CA ILE A 47 10.14 4.82 5.12
C ILE A 47 11.19 4.77 6.24
N ARG A 48 11.64 3.58 6.65
CA ARG A 48 12.71 3.43 7.66
C ARG A 48 13.97 4.17 7.23
N SER A 49 14.35 4.05 5.96
CA SER A 49 15.50 4.75 5.40
C SER A 49 15.30 6.28 5.40
N LEU A 50 14.10 6.74 5.05
CA LEU A 50 13.73 8.17 5.08
C LEU A 50 13.82 8.74 6.49
N GLU A 51 13.31 8.04 7.50
CA GLU A 51 13.40 8.44 8.91
C GLU A 51 14.85 8.55 9.38
N ALA A 52 15.71 7.60 9.01
CA ALA A 52 17.13 7.64 9.35
C ALA A 52 17.82 8.86 8.74
N MET A 53 17.55 9.17 7.46
CA MET A 53 18.09 10.37 6.81
C MET A 53 17.57 11.66 7.47
N HIS A 54 16.29 11.69 7.85
CA HIS A 54 15.70 12.82 8.56
C HIS A 54 16.35 13.05 9.93
N ARG A 55 16.57 12.00 10.73
CA ARG A 55 17.27 12.11 12.02
C ARG A 55 18.70 12.63 11.84
N ARG A 56 19.41 12.17 10.80
CA ARG A 56 20.75 12.68 10.48
C ARG A 56 20.73 14.17 10.12
N LEU A 57 19.79 14.59 9.26
CA LEU A 57 19.61 16.00 8.91
C LEU A 57 19.31 16.86 10.15
N GLN A 58 18.45 16.39 11.06
CA GLN A 58 18.18 17.05 12.33
C GLN A 58 19.46 17.19 13.18
N SER A 59 20.28 16.15 13.28
CA SER A 59 21.55 16.20 14.02
C SER A 59 22.50 17.25 13.45
N VAL A 60 22.66 17.31 12.12
CA VAL A 60 23.53 18.31 11.46
C VAL A 60 22.98 19.73 11.66
N ASN A 61 21.66 19.89 11.66
CA ASN A 61 21.02 21.17 11.95
C ASN A 61 21.29 21.63 13.39
N GLU A 62 21.20 20.75 14.40
CA GLU A 62 21.56 21.11 15.77
C GLU A 62 23.06 21.44 15.91
N GLU A 63 23.94 20.70 15.26
CA GLU A 63 25.39 21.01 15.20
C GLU A 63 25.64 22.40 14.57
N SER A 64 24.88 22.77 13.54
CA SER A 64 25.02 24.08 12.89
C SER A 64 24.67 25.25 13.81
N LYS A 65 23.78 25.07 14.79
CA LYS A 65 23.37 26.12 15.72
C LYS A 65 24.43 26.45 16.76
N THR A 66 25.30 25.49 17.07
CA THR A 66 26.38 25.62 18.05
C THR A 66 27.75 25.87 17.41
N ALA A 67 27.82 25.90 16.07
CA ALA A 67 29.03 26.23 15.35
C ALA A 67 29.35 27.73 15.45
N HIS A 68 30.56 28.05 15.91
CA HIS A 68 31.04 29.43 16.07
C HIS A 68 32.11 29.83 15.04
N ASP A 69 32.50 28.90 14.16
CA ASP A 69 33.45 29.15 13.07
C ASP A 69 32.72 29.28 11.72
N ALA A 70 33.00 30.37 11.00
CA ALA A 70 32.33 30.69 9.75
C ALA A 70 32.57 29.64 8.65
N ARG A 71 33.76 29.01 8.65
CA ARG A 71 34.08 27.94 7.68
C ARG A 71 33.32 26.66 8.01
N ALA A 72 33.22 26.30 9.28
CA ALA A 72 32.42 25.18 9.77
C ALA A 72 30.94 25.37 9.44
N VAL A 73 30.36 26.54 9.70
CA VAL A 73 28.95 26.86 9.36
C VAL A 73 28.70 26.71 7.86
N LYS A 74 29.60 27.21 7.01
CA LYS A 74 29.48 27.08 5.55
C LYS A 74 29.52 25.61 5.11
N SER A 75 30.39 24.81 5.70
CA SER A 75 30.50 23.37 5.42
C SER A 75 29.25 22.61 5.88
N LEU A 76 28.71 22.91 7.06
CA LEU A 76 27.49 22.30 7.59
C LEU A 76 26.28 22.63 6.72
N ARG A 77 26.17 23.89 6.26
CA ARG A 77 25.10 24.31 5.35
C ARG A 77 25.15 23.55 4.02
N ALA A 78 26.33 23.46 3.40
CA ALA A 78 26.47 22.72 2.14
C ALA A 78 26.11 21.22 2.29
N ARG A 79 26.44 20.61 3.43
CA ARG A 79 26.03 19.23 3.75
C ARG A 79 24.52 19.11 3.95
N MET A 80 23.91 20.04 4.69
CA MET A 80 22.46 20.07 4.90
C MET A 80 21.71 20.22 3.59
N ASP A 81 22.18 21.08 2.67
CA ASP A 81 21.52 21.28 1.37
C ASP A 81 21.47 19.96 0.58
N GLY A 82 22.57 19.20 0.56
CA GLY A 82 22.62 17.88 -0.08
C GLY A 82 21.80 16.81 0.65
N ASP A 83 21.76 16.82 1.98
CA ASP A 83 20.94 15.91 2.77
C ASP A 83 19.43 16.20 2.56
N VAL A 84 19.03 17.47 2.48
CA VAL A 84 17.65 17.89 2.18
C VAL A 84 17.22 17.41 0.78
N GLU A 85 18.10 17.57 -0.22
CA GLU A 85 17.80 17.10 -1.58
C GLU A 85 17.57 15.58 -1.62
N GLN A 86 18.42 14.81 -0.94
CA GLN A 86 18.29 13.35 -0.85
C GLN A 86 17.01 12.92 -0.13
N VAL A 87 16.70 13.55 1.01
CA VAL A 87 15.44 13.30 1.75
C VAL A 87 14.24 13.59 0.85
N LEU A 88 14.23 14.72 0.14
CA LEU A 88 13.13 15.10 -0.74
C LEU A 88 12.95 14.11 -1.90
N ARG A 89 14.04 13.68 -2.54
CA ARG A 89 14.00 12.67 -3.61
C ARG A 89 13.42 11.36 -3.09
N ARG A 90 13.89 10.86 -1.95
CA ARG A 90 13.39 9.60 -1.35
C ARG A 90 11.94 9.71 -0.92
N ALA A 91 11.54 10.83 -0.31
CA ALA A 91 10.15 11.07 0.09
C ALA A 91 9.18 11.05 -1.09
N LYS A 92 9.57 11.62 -2.24
CA LYS A 92 8.76 11.57 -3.48
C LYS A 92 8.56 10.13 -3.98
N VAL A 93 9.60 9.31 -3.91
CA VAL A 93 9.52 7.88 -4.29
C VAL A 93 8.58 7.12 -3.35
N VAL A 94 8.74 7.28 -2.03
CA VAL A 94 7.84 6.67 -1.03
C VAL A 94 6.38 7.07 -1.27
N LYS A 95 6.14 8.36 -1.48
CA LYS A 95 4.80 8.88 -1.78
C LYS A 95 4.20 8.21 -3.02
N ALA A 96 4.96 8.14 -4.11
CA ALA A 96 4.47 7.52 -5.35
C ALA A 96 4.14 6.03 -5.18
N LYS A 97 4.93 5.29 -4.40
CA LYS A 97 4.66 3.88 -4.07
C LYS A 97 3.39 3.73 -3.23
N LEU A 98 3.20 4.57 -2.21
CA LEU A 98 1.97 4.57 -1.40
C LEU A 98 0.73 4.88 -2.23
N GLU A 99 0.79 5.88 -3.11
CA GLU A 99 -0.33 6.21 -4.01
C GLU A 99 -0.62 5.09 -5.02
N ALA A 100 0.39 4.31 -5.41
CA ALA A 100 0.21 3.11 -6.24
C ALA A 100 -0.48 1.98 -5.46
N LEU A 101 -0.02 1.71 -4.24
CA LEU A 101 -0.65 0.75 -3.33
C LEU A 101 -2.11 1.11 -3.04
N ASP A 102 -2.42 2.37 -2.77
CA ASP A 102 -3.79 2.83 -2.53
C ASP A 102 -4.70 2.63 -3.75
N ARG A 103 -4.18 2.91 -4.96
CA ARG A 103 -4.91 2.66 -6.21
C ARG A 103 -5.15 1.16 -6.43
N ALA A 104 -4.14 0.33 -6.19
CA ALA A 104 -4.25 -1.12 -6.30
C ALA A 104 -5.30 -1.66 -5.31
N ASN A 105 -5.23 -1.25 -4.04
CA ASN A 105 -6.20 -1.59 -3.00
C ASN A 105 -7.63 -1.16 -3.37
N ALA A 106 -7.80 0.06 -3.90
CA ALA A 106 -9.09 0.54 -4.33
C ALA A 106 -9.64 -0.22 -5.55
N ALA A 107 -8.77 -0.70 -6.45
CA ALA A 107 -9.17 -1.55 -7.56
C ALA A 107 -9.57 -2.95 -7.09
N SER A 108 -8.83 -3.56 -6.17
CA SER A 108 -9.14 -4.88 -5.59
C SER A 108 -10.49 -4.88 -4.87
N ARG A 109 -10.84 -3.81 -4.14
CA ARG A 109 -12.17 -3.68 -3.48
C ARG A 109 -13.35 -3.57 -4.44
N LYS A 110 -13.12 -3.32 -5.73
CA LYS A 110 -14.20 -3.26 -6.74
C LYS A 110 -14.50 -4.63 -7.34
N LEU A 111 -13.68 -5.65 -7.04
CA LEU A 111 -13.87 -6.99 -7.55
C LEU A 111 -14.99 -7.72 -6.80
N PRO A 112 -15.82 -8.52 -7.49
CA PRO A 112 -16.81 -9.36 -6.84
C PRO A 112 -16.14 -10.32 -5.85
N GLY A 113 -16.67 -10.45 -4.63
CA GLY A 113 -16.13 -11.35 -3.60
C GLY A 113 -15.04 -10.71 -2.72
N CYS A 114 -14.57 -9.51 -3.08
CA CYS A 114 -13.73 -8.68 -2.22
C CYS A 114 -14.64 -7.73 -1.41
N GLY A 115 -15.00 -8.12 -0.19
CA GLY A 115 -15.81 -7.30 0.71
C GLY A 115 -15.15 -5.97 1.09
N ALA A 116 -15.89 -5.11 1.80
CA ALA A 116 -15.30 -3.99 2.52
C ALA A 116 -14.37 -4.59 3.59
N GLY A 117 -13.08 -4.65 3.25
CA GLY A 117 -12.04 -5.34 4.05
C GLY A 117 -12.10 -5.04 5.54
#